data_AF-A0A6B3G7T9-F1
#
_entry.id   AF-A0A6B3G7T9-F1
#
_cell.length_a   1.000
_cell.length_b   1.000
_cell.length_c   1.000
_cell.angle_alpha   90.00
_cell.angle_beta   90.00
_cell.angle_gamma   90.00
#
_symmetry.space_group_name_H-M   'P 1'
#
loop_
_entity.id
_entity.type
_entity.pdbx_description
1 polymer ?
#
loop_
_entity_poly.entity_id
_entity_poly.type
_entity_poly.pdbx_seq_one_letter_code
_entity_poly.pdbx_strand_id
1 'polypeptide(L)'
;DPVQVPAFVAEESRTQDQARTLVLAGDSAAEVSYALVRGSGGRLGDAELAAAAGSDDRLSTVVARLVAGSGADQADQLGGFAVRYVLVRDGSPREMSRVLDSTPGLTRLSQQDGSALWRVDRQVSRAAVVAKDGSGEPLPVAAGPVELHTELPAGPAGRVLRLADTADPGWTATLDGEPLERVTVDDWAQGFTLPEGGGRLDVTFEDPFTHTVWIWTQGFLGLVLVVLALPGRRRTVDDDLPDEPAPVPAQPVEGEGRRARRL
;
A
#
# COMPACT_ATOMS: atom_id res chain seq x y z
N ASP A 1 17.73 8.74 3.75
CA ASP A 1 16.92 8.19 2.65
C ASP A 1 17.89 7.59 1.64
N PRO A 2 17.98 6.26 1.48
CA PRO A 2 18.86 5.70 0.46
C PRO A 2 18.25 5.97 -0.90
N VAL A 3 18.80 6.97 -1.61
CA VAL A 3 18.45 7.25 -3.01
C VAL A 3 18.81 6.02 -3.84
N GLN A 4 17.82 5.31 -4.34
CA GLN A 4 18.03 4.09 -5.13
C GLN A 4 18.10 4.39 -6.63
N VAL A 5 17.58 5.54 -7.05
CA VAL A 5 17.40 5.89 -8.46
C VAL A 5 18.03 7.26 -8.73
N PRO A 6 18.70 7.46 -9.89
CA PRO A 6 19.27 8.76 -10.26
C PRO A 6 18.25 9.91 -10.15
N ALA A 7 18.72 11.08 -9.70
CA ALA A 7 17.83 12.21 -9.37
C ALA A 7 16.94 12.66 -10.53
N PHE A 8 17.43 12.66 -11.77
CA PHE A 8 16.61 13.05 -12.93
C PHE A 8 15.46 12.07 -13.18
N VAL A 9 15.69 10.76 -12.99
CA VAL A 9 14.65 9.73 -13.08
C VAL A 9 13.65 9.89 -11.94
N ALA A 10 14.15 10.18 -10.74
CA ALA A 10 13.29 10.43 -9.59
C ALA A 10 12.35 11.63 -9.81
N GLU A 11 12.84 12.73 -10.39
CA GLU A 11 11.98 13.87 -10.73
C GLU A 11 11.00 13.54 -11.88
N GLU A 12 11.45 12.82 -12.91
CA GLU A 12 10.57 12.46 -14.03
C GLU A 12 9.42 11.54 -13.59
N SER A 13 9.67 10.63 -12.65
CA SER A 13 8.64 9.75 -12.10
C SER A 13 7.55 10.46 -11.30
N ARG A 14 7.76 11.74 -10.91
CA ARG A 14 6.77 12.58 -10.23
C ARG A 14 5.94 13.44 -11.18
N THR A 15 6.21 13.37 -12.48
CA THR A 15 5.39 14.03 -13.50
C THR A 15 3.98 13.43 -13.55
N GLN A 16 3.10 14.04 -14.34
CA GLN A 16 1.73 13.58 -14.55
C GLN A 16 1.63 12.17 -15.14
N ASP A 17 2.71 11.64 -15.74
CA ASP A 17 2.75 10.27 -16.25
C ASP A 17 2.95 9.24 -15.13
N GLN A 18 3.44 9.64 -13.96
CA GLN A 18 3.64 8.78 -12.78
C GLN A 18 4.41 7.49 -13.09
N ALA A 19 5.38 7.59 -14.00
CA ALA A 19 6.18 6.47 -14.47
C ALA A 19 6.98 5.82 -13.33
N ARG A 20 7.21 4.51 -13.45
CA ARG A 20 7.95 3.69 -12.50
C ARG A 20 9.33 3.31 -13.03
N THR A 21 10.22 3.02 -12.10
CA THR A 21 11.52 2.42 -12.37
C THR A 21 11.52 0.98 -11.86
N LEU A 22 11.87 0.04 -12.73
CA LEU A 22 12.16 -1.35 -12.38
C LEU A 22 13.62 -1.42 -11.94
N VAL A 23 13.84 -1.67 -10.65
CA VAL A 23 15.18 -1.87 -10.09
C VAL A 23 15.47 -3.36 -10.06
N LEU A 24 16.54 -3.78 -10.72
CA LEU A 24 17.03 -5.16 -10.77
C LEU A 24 18.30 -5.27 -9.95
N ALA A 25 18.40 -6.36 -9.18
CA ALA A 25 19.59 -6.68 -8.42
C ALA A 25 19.71 -8.19 -8.23
N GLY A 26 20.93 -8.67 -8.08
CA GLY A 26 21.22 -10.08 -7.85
C GLY A 26 22.69 -10.35 -8.09
N ASP A 27 23.21 -11.38 -7.44
CA ASP A 27 24.62 -11.76 -7.54
C ASP A 27 24.86 -12.79 -8.65
N SER A 28 23.79 -13.32 -9.26
CA SER A 28 23.85 -14.29 -10.35
C SER A 28 22.74 -14.02 -11.38
N ALA A 29 22.91 -14.54 -12.61
CA ALA A 29 21.86 -14.46 -13.63
C ALA A 29 20.72 -15.46 -13.38
N ALA A 30 20.91 -16.42 -12.46
CA ALA A 30 19.93 -17.44 -12.12
C ALA A 30 18.91 -16.96 -11.07
N GLU A 31 19.29 -15.97 -10.26
CA GLU A 31 18.44 -15.41 -9.20
C GLU A 31 18.51 -13.89 -9.25
N VAL A 32 17.38 -13.28 -9.61
CA VAL A 32 17.25 -11.83 -9.76
C VAL A 32 16.12 -11.36 -8.85
N SER A 33 16.48 -10.50 -7.91
CA SER A 33 15.53 -9.69 -7.15
C SER A 33 15.12 -8.47 -7.97
N TYR A 34 13.86 -8.07 -7.85
CA TYR A 34 13.39 -6.85 -8.49
C TYR A 34 12.47 -6.05 -7.57
N ALA A 35 12.39 -4.75 -7.82
CA ALA A 35 11.45 -3.85 -7.16
C ALA A 35 10.92 -2.83 -8.17
N LEU A 36 9.63 -2.50 -8.07
CA LEU A 36 9.02 -1.39 -8.80
C LEU A 36 8.99 -0.17 -7.88
N VAL A 37 9.69 0.90 -8.25
CA VAL A 37 9.76 2.13 -7.45
C VAL A 37 9.28 3.34 -8.22
N ARG A 38 8.70 4.30 -7.50
CA ARG A 38 8.38 5.65 -7.99
C ARG A 38 9.14 6.66 -7.14
N GLY A 39 9.56 7.77 -7.74
CA GLY A 39 10.39 8.77 -7.07
C GLY A 39 11.84 8.31 -6.93
N SER A 40 12.45 8.67 -5.80
CA SER A 40 13.86 8.40 -5.48
C SER A 40 14.14 6.97 -5.03
N GLY A 41 13.12 6.12 -4.89
CA GLY A 41 13.22 4.75 -4.37
C GLY A 41 12.24 4.47 -3.24
N GLY A 42 12.33 3.26 -2.69
CA GLY A 42 11.56 2.86 -1.52
C GLY A 42 12.04 3.53 -0.23
N ARG A 43 11.10 3.85 0.65
CA ARG A 43 11.28 4.43 1.97
C ARG A 43 11.32 3.34 3.06
N LEU A 44 11.70 3.73 4.26
CA LEU A 44 11.59 2.84 5.42
C LEU A 44 10.12 2.44 5.62
N GLY A 45 9.84 1.14 5.73
CA GLY A 45 8.48 0.60 5.79
C GLY A 45 7.94 0.07 4.45
N ASP A 46 8.52 0.49 3.32
CA ASP A 46 8.04 0.05 2.01
C ASP A 46 8.37 -1.42 1.73
N ALA A 47 9.43 -1.96 2.36
CA ALA A 47 9.80 -3.36 2.21
C ALA A 47 8.78 -4.29 2.85
N GLU A 48 8.27 -3.92 4.03
CA GLU A 48 7.23 -4.65 4.75
C GLU A 48 5.89 -4.60 4.00
N LEU A 49 5.55 -3.44 3.43
CA LEU A 49 4.37 -3.28 2.58
C LEU A 49 4.47 -4.11 1.29
N ALA A 50 5.63 -4.08 0.63
CA ALA A 50 5.87 -4.89 -0.57
C ALA A 50 5.80 -6.39 -0.26
N ALA A 51 6.38 -6.82 0.87
CA ALA A 51 6.31 -8.21 1.31
C ALA A 51 4.87 -8.66 1.62
N ALA A 52 4.07 -7.78 2.23
CA ALA A 52 2.66 -8.05 2.53
C ALA A 52 1.79 -8.09 1.26
N ALA A 53 2.08 -7.24 0.27
CA ALA A 53 1.40 -7.23 -1.02
C ALA A 53 1.70 -8.47 -1.88
N GLY A 54 2.87 -9.09 -1.65
CA GLY A 54 3.34 -10.24 -2.40
C GLY A 54 3.91 -9.87 -3.78
N SER A 55 4.50 -10.85 -4.46
CA SER A 55 5.01 -10.69 -5.82
C SER A 55 3.89 -10.83 -6.84
N ASP A 56 3.88 -9.96 -7.86
CA ASP A 56 3.03 -10.15 -9.04
C ASP A 56 3.67 -11.19 -9.99
N ASP A 57 3.02 -12.34 -10.18
CA ASP A 57 3.51 -13.44 -11.01
C ASP A 57 3.70 -13.06 -12.49
N ARG A 58 2.89 -12.13 -13.01
CA ARG A 58 3.01 -11.65 -14.39
C ARG A 58 4.23 -10.78 -14.53
N LEU A 59 4.40 -9.81 -13.64
CA LEU A 59 5.60 -8.98 -13.63
C LEU A 59 6.85 -9.84 -13.40
N SER A 60 6.80 -10.82 -12.49
CA SER A 60 7.88 -11.80 -12.28
C SER A 60 8.24 -12.52 -13.58
N THR A 61 7.23 -12.95 -14.34
CA THR A 61 7.42 -13.61 -15.63
C THR A 61 8.05 -12.66 -16.67
N VAL A 62 7.60 -11.40 -16.73
CA VAL A 62 8.17 -10.39 -17.63
C VAL A 62 9.64 -10.12 -17.30
N VAL A 63 9.97 -9.93 -16.02
CA VAL A 63 11.33 -9.69 -15.54
C VAL A 63 12.22 -10.90 -15.80
N ALA A 64 11.76 -12.12 -15.52
CA ALA A 64 12.51 -13.34 -15.78
C ALA A 64 12.82 -13.50 -17.27
N ARG A 65 11.83 -13.27 -18.14
CA ARG A 65 12.01 -13.32 -19.60
C ARG A 65 12.94 -12.23 -20.13
N LEU A 66 12.86 -11.04 -19.55
CA LEU A 66 13.73 -9.91 -19.88
C LEU A 66 15.19 -10.24 -19.56
N VAL A 67 15.48 -10.71 -18.34
CA VAL A 67 16.87 -11.05 -17.94
C VAL A 67 17.39 -12.29 -18.64
N ALA A 68 16.51 -13.23 -19.02
CA ALA A 68 16.87 -14.39 -19.84
C ALA A 68 17.18 -14.05 -21.31
N GLY A 69 16.95 -12.80 -21.76
CA GLY A 69 17.24 -12.36 -23.13
C GLY A 69 16.25 -12.84 -24.17
N SER A 70 15.03 -13.21 -23.77
CA SER A 70 13.93 -13.54 -24.68
C SER A 70 13.14 -12.31 -25.17
N GLY A 71 13.80 -11.14 -25.16
CA GLY A 71 13.27 -9.78 -24.96
C GLY A 71 12.50 -9.07 -26.09
N ALA A 72 12.07 -9.76 -27.15
CA ALA A 72 11.49 -9.07 -28.31
C ALA A 72 10.24 -8.22 -27.99
N ASP A 73 9.39 -8.66 -27.04
CA ASP A 73 8.11 -8.02 -26.70
C ASP A 73 8.06 -7.53 -25.23
N GLN A 74 9.17 -7.64 -24.50
CA GLN A 74 9.20 -7.43 -23.05
C GLN A 74 9.27 -5.95 -22.72
N ALA A 75 9.95 -5.13 -23.54
CA ALA A 75 9.93 -3.68 -23.41
C ALA A 75 8.50 -3.13 -23.50
N ASP A 76 7.68 -3.69 -24.39
CA ASP A 76 6.26 -3.35 -24.54
C ASP A 76 5.44 -3.77 -23.30
N GLN A 77 5.67 -4.98 -22.78
CA GLN A 77 5.02 -5.46 -21.56
C GLN A 77 5.36 -4.61 -20.33
N LEU A 78 6.60 -4.14 -20.20
CA LEU A 78 7.02 -3.21 -19.14
C LEU A 78 6.23 -1.90 -19.18
N GLY A 79 5.92 -1.40 -20.39
CA GLY A 79 5.08 -0.21 -20.55
C GLY A 79 3.68 -0.39 -19.97
N GLY A 80 3.13 -1.61 -20.02
CA GLY A 80 1.85 -1.95 -19.38
C GLY A 80 1.85 -1.77 -17.86
N PHE A 81 3.01 -1.91 -17.21
CA PHE A 81 3.22 -1.65 -15.77
C PHE A 81 3.66 -0.22 -15.46
N ALA A 82 3.58 0.68 -16.45
CA ALA A 82 4.07 2.05 -16.42
C ALA A 82 5.59 2.15 -16.13
N VAL A 83 6.37 1.14 -16.48
CA VAL A 83 7.82 1.16 -16.31
C VAL A 83 8.46 1.95 -17.46
N ARG A 84 9.06 3.10 -17.14
CA ARG A 84 9.84 3.92 -18.10
C ARG A 84 11.32 3.55 -18.06
N TYR A 85 11.79 3.14 -16.89
CA TYR A 85 13.21 2.95 -16.62
C TYR A 85 13.49 1.58 -16.04
N VAL A 86 14.59 0.97 -16.48
CA VAL A 86 15.16 -0.24 -15.88
C VAL A 86 16.52 0.12 -15.33
N LEU A 87 16.71 -0.04 -14.03
CA LEU A 87 17.95 0.21 -13.32
C LEU A 87 18.54 -1.12 -12.85
N VAL A 88 19.72 -1.46 -13.32
CA VAL A 88 20.51 -2.57 -12.78
C VAL A 88 21.46 -2.00 -11.73
N ARG A 89 21.36 -2.51 -10.50
CA ARG A 89 22.23 -2.10 -9.39
C ARG A 89 23.66 -2.61 -9.57
N ASP A 90 24.57 -1.99 -8.82
CA ASP A 90 25.93 -2.47 -8.66
C ASP A 90 25.96 -3.90 -8.07
N GLY A 91 27.04 -4.62 -8.33
CA GLY A 91 27.17 -6.03 -7.95
C GLY A 91 26.51 -7.02 -8.91
N SER A 92 25.60 -6.56 -9.79
CA SER A 92 24.93 -7.45 -10.74
C SER A 92 25.83 -8.00 -11.86
N PRO A 93 25.57 -9.24 -12.34
CA PRO A 93 26.33 -9.84 -13.42
C PRO A 93 26.32 -8.99 -14.69
N ARG A 94 27.50 -8.85 -15.31
CA ARG A 94 27.66 -8.13 -16.59
C ARG A 94 26.80 -8.72 -17.72
N GLU A 95 26.42 -9.98 -17.60
CA GLU A 95 25.50 -10.64 -18.53
C GLU A 95 24.14 -9.97 -18.59
N MET A 96 23.57 -9.58 -17.46
CA MET A 96 22.27 -8.88 -17.42
C MET A 96 22.33 -7.57 -18.20
N SER A 97 23.43 -6.82 -18.07
CA SER A 97 23.65 -5.59 -18.86
C SER A 97 23.76 -5.87 -20.35
N ARG A 98 24.45 -6.95 -20.76
CA ARG A 98 24.56 -7.36 -22.17
C ARG A 98 23.21 -7.75 -22.77
N VAL A 99 22.40 -8.47 -21.99
CA VAL A 99 21.04 -8.85 -22.38
C VAL A 99 20.18 -7.62 -22.62
N LEU A 100 20.16 -6.67 -21.68
CA LEU A 100 19.38 -5.44 -21.81
C LEU A 100 19.87 -4.56 -22.98
N ASP A 101 21.17 -4.52 -23.26
CA ASP A 101 21.71 -3.82 -24.44
C ASP A 101 21.26 -4.42 -25.77
N SER A 102 21.00 -5.73 -25.79
CA SER A 102 20.51 -6.45 -26.97
C SER A 102 18.98 -6.53 -27.06
N THR A 103 18.27 -5.99 -26.07
CA THR A 103 16.81 -6.06 -26.00
C THR A 103 16.19 -4.94 -26.85
N PRO A 104 15.39 -5.26 -27.88
CA PRO A 104 14.68 -4.26 -28.65
C PRO A 104 13.75 -3.40 -27.77
N GLY A 105 13.68 -2.11 -28.05
CA GLY A 105 12.86 -1.16 -27.28
C GLY A 105 13.47 -0.73 -25.94
N LEU A 106 14.72 -1.11 -25.65
CA LEU A 106 15.50 -0.55 -24.55
C LEU A 106 16.70 0.24 -25.07
N THR A 107 16.84 1.48 -24.60
CA THR A 107 18.01 2.32 -24.88
C THR A 107 18.79 2.59 -23.60
N ARG A 108 20.08 2.21 -23.58
CA ARG A 108 20.96 2.53 -22.45
C ARG A 108 21.17 4.04 -22.34
N LEU A 109 20.88 4.61 -21.18
CA LEU A 109 21.06 6.04 -20.91
C LEU A 109 22.37 6.34 -20.18
N SER A 110 22.72 5.53 -19.18
CA SER A 110 23.88 5.80 -18.34
C SER A 110 24.45 4.53 -17.72
N GLN A 111 25.73 4.59 -17.37
CA GLN A 111 26.41 3.61 -16.54
C GLN A 111 27.36 4.36 -15.60
N GLN A 112 27.13 4.27 -14.29
CA GLN A 112 27.88 4.99 -13.27
C GLN A 112 27.94 4.14 -12.00
N ASP A 113 29.10 4.15 -11.31
CA ASP A 113 29.28 3.47 -10.02
C ASP A 113 28.85 1.99 -10.00
N GLY A 114 29.08 1.28 -11.11
CA GLY A 114 28.69 -0.12 -11.25
C GLY A 114 27.19 -0.36 -11.56
N SER A 115 26.36 0.67 -11.45
CA SER A 115 24.96 0.64 -11.87
C SER A 115 24.79 1.04 -13.34
N ALA A 116 23.73 0.56 -13.98
CA ALA A 116 23.39 0.91 -15.35
C ALA A 116 21.89 1.15 -15.50
N LEU A 117 21.52 2.10 -16.36
CA LEU A 117 20.15 2.55 -16.56
C LEU A 117 19.78 2.46 -18.04
N TRP A 118 18.61 1.88 -18.30
CA TRP A 118 17.97 1.83 -19.61
C TRP A 118 16.63 2.54 -19.55
N ARG A 119 16.26 3.17 -20.66
CA ARG A 119 14.93 3.71 -20.93
C ARG A 119 14.16 2.73 -21.80
N VAL A 120 12.88 2.56 -21.52
CA VAL A 120 11.92 1.92 -22.42
C VAL A 120 11.53 2.92 -23.50
N ASP A 121 11.72 2.56 -24.77
CA ASP A 121 11.53 3.42 -25.95
C ASP A 121 10.05 3.53 -26.37
N ARG A 122 9.17 3.69 -25.37
CA ARG A 122 7.72 3.86 -25.54
C ARG A 122 7.25 4.99 -24.64
N GLN A 123 6.17 5.66 -25.06
CA GLN A 123 5.45 6.51 -24.14
C GLN A 123 4.71 5.63 -23.13
N VAL A 124 5.05 5.80 -21.86
CA VAL A 124 4.42 5.09 -20.75
C VAL A 124 3.78 6.11 -19.81
N SER A 125 2.65 5.73 -19.23
CA SER A 125 1.93 6.53 -18.24
C SER A 125 1.17 5.58 -17.31
N ARG A 126 0.92 6.03 -16.08
CA ARG A 126 0.09 5.30 -15.13
C ARG A 126 -1.34 5.17 -15.64
N ALA A 127 -1.89 6.21 -16.26
CA ALA A 127 -3.23 6.23 -16.82
C ALA A 127 -3.17 6.54 -18.30
N ALA A 128 -3.89 5.76 -19.11
CA ALA A 128 -4.00 6.01 -20.55
C ALA A 128 -5.39 5.61 -21.07
N VAL A 129 -5.89 6.32 -22.08
CA VAL A 129 -7.06 5.88 -22.84
C VAL A 129 -6.61 4.96 -23.97
N VAL A 130 -7.19 3.77 -24.02
CA VAL A 130 -6.98 2.78 -25.06
C VAL A 130 -8.26 2.55 -25.87
N ALA A 131 -8.11 2.20 -27.15
CA ALA A 131 -9.24 1.83 -27.98
C ALA A 131 -9.89 0.54 -27.46
N LYS A 132 -11.19 0.36 -27.75
CA LYS A 132 -11.97 -0.80 -27.31
C LYS A 132 -11.37 -2.14 -27.75
N ASP A 133 -10.78 -2.16 -28.94
CA ASP A 133 -10.15 -3.33 -29.55
C ASP A 133 -8.63 -3.41 -29.25
N GLY A 134 -8.11 -2.52 -28.40
CA GLY A 134 -6.69 -2.43 -28.08
C GLY A 134 -5.81 -1.90 -29.21
N SER A 135 -6.41 -1.39 -30.29
CA SER A 135 -5.66 -0.84 -31.42
C SER A 135 -5.17 0.59 -31.17
N GLY A 136 -4.12 0.99 -31.89
CA GLY A 136 -3.55 2.34 -31.84
C GLY A 136 -2.62 2.59 -30.65
N GLU A 137 -2.04 3.79 -30.61
CA GLU A 137 -1.19 4.20 -29.49
C GLU A 137 -2.07 4.66 -28.31
N PRO A 138 -1.77 4.21 -27.07
CA PRO A 138 -2.45 4.70 -25.88
C PRO A 138 -2.29 6.21 -25.71
N LEU A 139 -3.39 6.91 -25.47
CA LEU A 139 -3.37 8.35 -25.17
C LEU A 139 -3.08 8.55 -23.68
N PRO A 140 -1.95 9.14 -23.27
CA PRO A 140 -1.63 9.36 -21.86
C PRO A 140 -2.64 10.30 -21.20
N VAL A 141 -2.97 9.99 -19.95
CA VAL A 141 -3.87 10.76 -19.11
C VAL A 141 -3.10 11.19 -17.87
N ALA A 142 -3.16 12.48 -17.54
CA ALA A 142 -2.51 13.03 -16.36
C ALA A 142 -3.05 12.35 -15.09
N ALA A 143 -2.15 11.81 -14.28
CA ALA A 143 -2.48 11.10 -13.05
C ALA A 143 -1.64 11.61 -11.88
N GLY A 144 -2.25 11.60 -10.69
CA GLY A 144 -1.54 11.67 -9.41
C GLY A 144 -1.09 10.29 -8.93
N PRO A 145 -0.51 10.22 -7.71
CA PRO A 145 0.04 8.97 -7.18
C PRO A 145 -1.01 7.87 -6.99
N VAL A 146 -2.20 8.24 -6.51
CA VAL A 146 -3.32 7.34 -6.19
C VAL A 146 -4.63 7.83 -6.81
N GLU A 147 -4.77 9.11 -7.11
CA GLU A 147 -5.98 9.69 -7.73
C GLU A 147 -5.64 10.33 -9.08
N LEU A 148 -6.65 10.64 -9.89
CA LEU A 148 -6.48 11.47 -11.08
C LEU A 148 -7.68 12.40 -11.29
N HIS A 149 -7.39 13.62 -11.70
CA HIS A 149 -8.35 14.70 -11.90
C HIS A 149 -7.95 15.46 -13.16
N THR A 150 -8.68 15.29 -14.26
CA THR A 150 -8.26 15.84 -15.55
C THR A 150 -9.43 16.07 -16.49
N GLU A 151 -9.25 16.96 -17.45
CA GLU A 151 -10.14 17.04 -18.60
C GLU A 151 -9.76 15.97 -19.61
N LEU A 152 -10.75 15.20 -20.04
CA LEU A 152 -10.60 14.14 -21.02
C LEU A 152 -11.10 14.63 -22.38
N PRO A 153 -10.31 14.52 -23.46
CA PRO A 153 -10.75 14.91 -24.79
C PRO A 153 -11.85 13.97 -25.30
N ALA A 154 -12.73 14.52 -26.15
CA ALA A 154 -13.79 13.73 -26.78
C ALA A 154 -13.24 12.58 -27.63
N GLY A 155 -13.98 11.48 -27.69
CA GLY A 155 -13.64 10.34 -28.54
C GLY A 155 -14.76 9.32 -28.63
N PRO A 156 -14.49 8.18 -29.29
CA PRO A 156 -15.51 7.17 -29.57
C PRO A 156 -15.98 6.45 -28.31
N ALA A 157 -17.24 6.02 -28.30
CA ALA A 157 -17.79 5.22 -27.22
C ALA A 157 -17.06 3.86 -27.07
N GLY A 158 -16.95 3.40 -25.83
CA GLY A 158 -16.41 2.08 -25.50
C GLY A 158 -14.89 2.01 -25.45
N ARG A 159 -14.20 3.13 -25.64
CA ARG A 159 -12.78 3.27 -25.26
C ARG A 159 -12.63 3.08 -23.75
N VAL A 160 -11.44 2.68 -23.31
CA VAL A 160 -11.21 2.31 -21.91
C VAL A 160 -10.14 3.21 -21.32
N LEU A 161 -10.41 3.80 -20.16
CA LEU A 161 -9.37 4.34 -19.31
C LEU A 161 -8.68 3.17 -18.60
N ARG A 162 -7.43 2.90 -18.95
CA ARG A 162 -6.60 1.86 -18.34
C ARG A 162 -5.66 2.48 -17.33
N LEU A 163 -5.61 1.93 -16.13
CA LEU A 163 -4.65 2.26 -15.08
C LEU A 163 -3.64 1.12 -14.93
N ALA A 164 -2.36 1.45 -14.84
CA ALA A 164 -1.30 0.50 -14.52
C ALA A 164 -1.27 0.17 -13.01
N ASP A 165 -2.44 -0.07 -12.42
CA ASP A 165 -2.65 -0.47 -11.04
C ASP A 165 -3.49 -1.74 -11.01
N THR A 166 -3.29 -2.57 -9.99
CA THR A 166 -4.05 -3.81 -9.83
C THR A 166 -5.55 -3.50 -9.73
N ALA A 167 -6.37 -4.26 -10.46
CA ALA A 167 -7.81 -4.18 -10.40
C ALA A 167 -8.29 -4.45 -8.98
N ASP A 168 -9.07 -3.52 -8.42
CA ASP A 168 -9.50 -3.55 -7.03
C ASP A 168 -10.87 -2.87 -6.88
N PRO A 169 -11.80 -3.42 -6.07
CA PRO A 169 -13.12 -2.84 -5.85
C PRO A 169 -13.12 -1.47 -5.14
N GLY A 170 -12.00 -1.04 -4.54
CA GLY A 170 -11.82 0.29 -3.97
C GLY A 170 -11.64 1.40 -5.01
N TRP A 171 -11.29 1.06 -6.26
CA TRP A 171 -11.22 2.05 -7.34
C TRP A 171 -12.62 2.53 -7.74
N THR A 172 -12.80 3.84 -7.85
CA THR A 172 -14.02 4.49 -8.33
C THR A 172 -13.66 5.56 -9.36
N ALA A 173 -14.51 5.73 -10.38
CA ALA A 173 -14.32 6.74 -11.41
C ALA A 173 -15.64 7.39 -11.82
N THR A 174 -15.60 8.68 -12.09
CA THR A 174 -16.73 9.45 -12.63
C THR A 174 -16.31 10.30 -13.81
N LEU A 175 -17.20 10.49 -14.78
CA LEU A 175 -17.08 11.47 -15.85
C LEU A 175 -18.21 12.49 -15.71
N ASP A 176 -17.86 13.76 -15.47
CA ASP A 176 -18.81 14.85 -15.16
C ASP A 176 -19.79 14.49 -14.02
N GLY A 177 -19.32 13.69 -13.06
CA GLY A 177 -20.10 13.22 -11.91
C GLY A 177 -20.91 11.94 -12.15
N GLU A 178 -20.97 11.43 -13.38
CA GLU A 178 -21.61 10.14 -13.66
C GLU A 178 -20.64 8.97 -13.45
N PRO A 179 -21.03 7.92 -12.71
CA PRO A 179 -20.14 6.80 -12.40
C PRO A 179 -19.84 5.96 -13.65
N LEU A 180 -18.58 5.57 -13.80
CA LEU A 180 -18.11 4.73 -14.91
C LEU A 180 -18.14 3.24 -14.54
N GLU A 181 -18.39 2.40 -15.53
CA GLU A 181 -18.32 0.94 -15.38
C GLU A 181 -16.86 0.50 -15.24
N ARG A 182 -16.58 -0.27 -14.18
CA ARG A 182 -15.27 -0.88 -13.95
C ARG A 182 -15.08 -2.10 -14.82
N VAL A 183 -13.89 -2.22 -15.39
CA VAL A 183 -13.45 -3.38 -16.16
C VAL A 183 -12.03 -3.75 -15.76
N THR A 184 -11.68 -5.03 -15.92
CA THR A 184 -10.30 -5.48 -15.80
C THR A 184 -9.68 -5.53 -17.20
N VAL A 185 -8.54 -4.87 -17.37
CA VAL A 185 -7.78 -4.82 -18.62
C VAL A 185 -6.57 -5.74 -18.49
N ASP A 186 -6.23 -6.47 -19.55
CA ASP A 186 -5.10 -7.41 -19.58
C ASP A 186 -5.10 -8.44 -18.42
N ASP A 187 -6.28 -8.80 -17.91
CA ASP A 187 -6.47 -9.73 -16.78
C ASP A 187 -5.82 -9.31 -15.44
N TRP A 188 -5.43 -8.03 -15.28
CA TRP A 188 -4.85 -7.55 -14.03
C TRP A 188 -5.04 -6.05 -13.76
N ALA A 189 -5.04 -5.23 -14.80
CA ALA A 189 -5.03 -3.79 -14.69
C ALA A 189 -6.44 -3.26 -14.42
N GLN A 190 -6.55 -2.27 -13.54
CA GLN A 190 -7.80 -1.54 -13.34
C GLN A 190 -8.15 -0.77 -14.62
N GLY A 191 -9.42 -0.78 -15.01
CA GLY A 191 -9.92 0.06 -16.07
C GLY A 191 -11.36 0.52 -15.86
N PHE A 192 -11.75 1.48 -16.69
CA PHE A 192 -13.10 2.03 -16.72
C PHE A 192 -13.56 2.27 -18.16
N THR A 193 -14.76 1.80 -18.50
CA THR A 193 -15.37 2.04 -19.80
C THR A 193 -15.78 3.51 -19.92
N LEU A 194 -15.34 4.17 -20.98
CA LEU A 194 -15.66 5.57 -21.25
C LEU A 194 -16.80 5.68 -22.29
N PRO A 195 -17.75 6.61 -22.10
CA PRO A 195 -18.76 6.91 -23.09
C PRO A 195 -18.17 7.66 -24.30
N GLU A 196 -19.00 7.92 -25.29
CA GLU A 196 -18.66 8.92 -26.32
C GLU A 196 -18.57 10.32 -25.70
N GLY A 197 -17.77 11.19 -26.31
CA GLY A 197 -17.55 12.54 -25.80
C GLY A 197 -16.41 12.61 -24.78
N GLY A 198 -16.23 13.79 -24.21
CA GLY A 198 -15.17 14.10 -23.24
C GLY A 198 -15.78 14.82 -22.03
N GLY A 199 -14.96 15.20 -21.06
CA GLY A 199 -15.47 15.80 -19.83
C GLY A 199 -14.45 15.80 -18.71
N ARG A 200 -14.90 16.18 -17.51
CA ARG A 200 -14.09 16.12 -16.30
C ARG A 200 -14.06 14.69 -15.77
N LEU A 201 -12.89 14.07 -15.82
CA LEU A 201 -12.64 12.74 -15.31
C LEU A 201 -12.02 12.83 -13.92
N ASP A 202 -12.64 12.16 -12.96
CA ASP A 202 -12.15 12.01 -11.60
C ASP A 202 -12.07 10.52 -11.26
N VAL A 203 -10.92 10.04 -10.80
CA VAL A 203 -10.71 8.67 -10.33
C VAL A 203 -10.04 8.69 -8.98
N THR A 204 -10.59 7.93 -8.05
CA THR A 204 -10.16 7.85 -6.66
C THR A 204 -10.06 6.40 -6.22
N PHE A 205 -9.28 6.17 -5.16
CA PHE A 205 -9.26 4.90 -4.45
C PHE A 205 -9.88 5.12 -3.07
N GLU A 206 -10.99 4.46 -2.81
CA GLU A 206 -11.70 4.51 -1.53
C GLU A 206 -11.32 3.30 -0.68
N ASP A 207 -10.78 3.54 0.51
CA ASP A 207 -10.62 2.49 1.51
C ASP A 207 -12.00 1.94 1.89
N PRO A 208 -12.19 0.60 1.89
CA PRO A 208 -13.43 0.01 2.34
C PRO A 208 -13.79 0.52 3.74
N PHE A 209 -14.99 1.06 3.93
CA PHE A 209 -15.47 1.54 5.23
C PHE A 209 -15.32 0.46 6.34
N THR A 210 -15.39 -0.81 5.94
CA THR A 210 -15.14 -1.99 6.80
C THR A 210 -13.75 -2.00 7.43
N HIS A 211 -12.71 -1.54 6.72
CA HIS A 211 -11.35 -1.44 7.27
C HIS A 211 -11.28 -0.39 8.39
N THR A 212 -11.92 0.76 8.19
CA THR A 212 -12.03 1.80 9.23
C THR A 212 -12.76 1.27 10.46
N VAL A 213 -13.92 0.63 10.28
CA VAL A 213 -14.68 0.01 11.40
C VAL A 213 -13.87 -1.04 12.13
N TRP A 214 -13.11 -1.86 11.39
CA TRP A 214 -12.26 -2.89 11.97
C TRP A 214 -11.15 -2.30 12.83
N ILE A 215 -10.45 -1.26 12.36
CA ILE A 215 -9.42 -0.55 13.14
C ILE A 215 -10.03 0.02 14.42
N TRP A 216 -11.21 0.66 14.34
CA TRP A 216 -11.90 1.16 15.53
C TRP A 216 -12.27 0.05 16.52
N THR A 217 -12.68 -1.11 16.01
CA THR A 217 -12.97 -2.28 16.83
C THR A 217 -11.72 -2.79 17.53
N GLN A 218 -10.59 -2.89 16.83
CA GLN A 218 -9.30 -3.26 17.42
C GLN A 218 -8.85 -2.26 18.48
N GLY A 219 -8.96 -0.95 18.19
CA GLY A 219 -8.63 0.12 19.13
C GLY A 219 -9.50 0.07 20.39
N PHE A 220 -10.81 -0.15 20.23
CA PHE A 220 -11.73 -0.32 21.36
C PHE A 220 -11.39 -1.55 22.20
N LEU A 221 -11.12 -2.70 21.57
CA LEU A 221 -10.75 -3.92 22.28
C LEU A 221 -9.42 -3.77 23.02
N GLY A 222 -8.44 -3.09 22.41
CA GLY A 222 -7.18 -2.73 23.05
C GLY A 222 -7.39 -1.82 24.26
N LEU A 223 -8.26 -0.82 24.16
CA LEU A 223 -8.63 0.03 25.29
C LEU A 223 -9.29 -0.77 26.42
N VAL A 224 -10.23 -1.67 26.09
CA VAL A 224 -10.87 -2.57 27.07
C VAL A 224 -9.82 -3.42 27.78
N LEU A 225 -8.85 -3.98 27.05
CA LEU A 225 -7.73 -4.72 27.64
C LEU A 225 -6.88 -3.87 28.57
N VAL A 226 -6.56 -2.63 28.19
CA VAL A 226 -5.82 -1.69 29.05
C VAL A 226 -6.60 -1.39 30.33
N VAL A 227 -7.91 -1.14 30.22
CA VAL A 227 -8.77 -0.88 31.39
C VAL A 227 -8.84 -2.09 32.32
N LEU A 228 -8.98 -3.30 31.78
CA LEU A 228 -8.96 -4.55 32.56
C LEU A 228 -7.61 -4.82 33.22
N ALA A 229 -6.52 -4.40 32.58
CA ALA A 229 -5.16 -4.55 33.09
C ALA A 229 -4.79 -3.50 34.16
N LEU A 230 -5.59 -2.44 34.34
CA LEU A 230 -5.34 -1.45 35.39
C LEU A 230 -5.51 -2.11 36.77
N PRO A 231 -4.50 -2.01 37.66
CA PRO A 231 -4.59 -2.60 39.00
C PRO A 231 -5.76 -1.97 39.76
N GLY A 232 -6.69 -2.82 40.21
CA GLY A 232 -7.88 -2.40 40.94
C GLY A 232 -7.51 -1.53 42.14
N ARG A 233 -8.08 -0.32 42.19
CA ARG A 233 -7.93 0.63 43.31
C ARG A 233 -8.53 -0.03 44.55
N ARG A 234 -7.69 -0.63 45.40
CA ARG A 234 -8.11 -1.16 46.71
C ARG A 234 -8.71 -0.01 47.50
N ARG A 235 -10.03 0.00 47.68
CA ARG A 235 -10.70 0.91 48.62
C ARG A 235 -10.48 0.32 50.01
N THR A 236 -9.57 0.89 50.79
CA THR A 236 -9.62 0.76 52.24
C THR A 236 -10.87 1.53 52.68
N VAL A 237 -11.94 0.79 52.95
CA VAL A 237 -13.10 1.32 53.67
C VAL A 237 -12.64 1.41 55.12
N ASP A 238 -12.24 2.60 55.57
CA ASP A 238 -12.18 2.90 57.00
C ASP A 238 -13.63 3.06 57.45
N ASP A 239 -14.18 1.98 58.01
CA ASP A 239 -15.47 1.97 58.70
C ASP A 239 -15.21 2.27 60.18
N ASP A 240 -14.81 3.51 60.47
CA ASP A 240 -14.75 4.03 61.84
C ASP A 240 -16.18 4.30 62.33
N LEU A 241 -16.85 3.26 62.83
CA LEU A 241 -18.04 3.42 63.66
C LEU A 241 -17.62 3.57 65.15
N PRO A 242 -18.09 4.60 65.87
CA PRO A 242 -17.72 4.85 67.27
C PRO A 242 -18.31 3.82 68.26
N ASP A 243 -17.55 3.54 69.32
CA ASP A 243 -17.84 2.61 70.43
C ASP A 243 -19.28 2.69 70.98
N GLU A 244 -20.04 1.60 70.90
CA GLU A 244 -21.21 1.41 71.77
C GLU A 244 -20.77 0.97 73.19
N PRO A 245 -21.31 1.59 74.26
CA PRO A 245 -20.88 1.36 75.63
C PRO A 245 -21.28 -0.03 76.19
N ALA A 246 -20.40 -0.57 77.03
CA ALA A 246 -20.50 -1.88 77.66
C ALA A 246 -21.80 -2.11 78.47
N PRO A 247 -22.45 -3.29 78.39
CA PRO A 247 -23.48 -3.69 79.33
C PRO A 247 -22.89 -4.26 80.62
N VAL A 248 -23.14 -3.54 81.71
CA VAL A 248 -22.91 -3.93 83.12
C VAL A 248 -23.77 -5.16 83.46
N PRO A 249 -23.23 -6.24 84.06
CA PRO A 249 -24.06 -7.35 84.53
C PRO A 249 -24.86 -6.93 85.76
N ALA A 250 -26.16 -7.23 85.73
CA ALA A 250 -27.12 -6.94 86.79
C ALA A 250 -26.73 -7.60 88.12
N GLN A 251 -26.67 -6.81 89.19
CA GLN A 251 -26.65 -7.32 90.56
C GLN A 251 -28.00 -8.01 90.85
N PRO A 252 -28.02 -9.24 91.38
CA PRO A 252 -29.20 -9.75 92.05
C PRO A 252 -29.30 -9.12 93.45
N VAL A 253 -30.48 -8.58 93.71
CA VAL A 253 -30.90 -7.91 94.94
C VAL A 253 -31.01 -8.88 96.12
N GLU A 254 -30.45 -8.43 97.23
CA GLU A 254 -31.04 -8.35 98.57
C GLU A 254 -31.71 -9.61 99.18
N GLY A 255 -31.01 -10.21 100.14
CA GLY A 255 -31.64 -10.92 101.26
C GLY A 255 -30.99 -12.23 101.67
N GLU A 256 -29.97 -12.20 102.53
CA GLU A 256 -29.84 -13.25 103.54
C GLU A 256 -29.00 -12.74 104.72
N GLY A 257 -29.54 -12.93 105.93
CA GLY A 257 -29.17 -12.22 107.14
C GLY A 257 -27.79 -12.54 107.71
N ARG A 258 -27.19 -11.51 108.32
CA ARG A 258 -26.28 -11.72 109.46
C ARG A 258 -27.04 -12.40 110.59
N ARG A 259 -26.55 -13.55 111.06
CA ARG A 259 -26.44 -13.93 112.49
C ARG A 259 -25.67 -15.26 112.56
N ALA A 260 -24.35 -15.18 112.77
CA ALA A 260 -23.72 -15.25 114.09
C ALA A 260 -23.67 -16.66 114.68
N ARG A 261 -22.46 -17.23 114.81
CA ARG A 261 -21.92 -17.58 116.13
C ARG A 261 -20.41 -17.83 116.10
N ARG A 262 -19.86 -17.48 117.25
CA ARG A 262 -18.49 -17.52 117.78
C ARG A 262 -17.65 -18.77 117.50
N LEU A 263 -16.34 -18.46 117.52
CA LEU A 263 -15.15 -19.25 117.89
C LEU A 263 -14.77 -20.39 116.95
#